data_AF-A0A2W6A346-F1
#
_entry.id   AF-A0A2W6A346-F1
#
_cell.length_a   1.000
_cell.length_b   1.000
_cell.length_c   1.000
_cell.angle_alpha   90.00
_cell.angle_beta   90.00
_cell.angle_gamma   90.00
#
_symmetry.space_group_name_H-M   'P 1'
#
loop_
_entity.id
_entity.type
_entity.pdbx_description
1 polymer ?
#
loop_
_entity_poly.entity_id
_entity_poly.type
_entity_poly.pdbx_seq_one_letter_code
_entity_poly.pdbx_strand_id
1 'polypeptide(L)'
;METLEWLTRGVHALAIASLPLTFVGALALARQLDSSARLSLLALVIYGFALIAIMIAASMSGFVAPSVVRQLIAGDPLTDSRRLFLDYTFRLNQAFADVFTFASCVAILLWSFLMVRTRFSKALGLYGTVMSLAILSTRLTGLLHLDAHGFGIVTFTQSIWLIITGLMLRRVAGRETWAGMEKTLDPGTSAGA
;
A
#
# COMPACT_ATOMS: atom_id res chain seq x y z
N MET A 1 -29.93 -4.65 -7.42
CA MET A 1 -29.12 -3.54 -6.89
C MET A 1 -28.51 -3.86 -5.52
N GLU A 2 -29.28 -4.40 -4.57
CA GLU A 2 -28.79 -4.67 -3.21
C GLU A 2 -27.52 -5.55 -3.14
N THR A 3 -27.42 -6.62 -3.95
CA THR A 3 -26.24 -7.50 -3.94
C THR A 3 -24.94 -6.78 -4.33
N LEU A 4 -25.01 -5.87 -5.32
CA LEU A 4 -23.86 -5.08 -5.77
C LEU A 4 -23.41 -4.08 -4.70
N GLU A 5 -24.36 -3.51 -3.96
CA GLU A 5 -24.06 -2.57 -2.88
C GLU A 5 -23.43 -3.26 -1.67
N TRP A 6 -23.89 -4.47 -1.33
CA TRP A 6 -23.27 -5.28 -0.29
C TRP A 6 -21.87 -5.72 -0.67
N LEU A 7 -21.69 -6.17 -1.91
CA LEU A 7 -20.37 -6.55 -2.43
C LEU A 7 -19.39 -5.37 -2.38
N THR A 8 -19.82 -4.19 -2.87
CA THR A 8 -18.99 -2.98 -2.87
C THR A 8 -18.57 -2.58 -1.46
N ARG A 9 -19.52 -2.52 -0.52
CA ARG A 9 -19.24 -2.18 0.88
C ARG A 9 -18.31 -3.22 1.54
N GLY A 10 -18.55 -4.50 1.31
CA GLY A 10 -17.76 -5.58 1.87
C GLY A 10 -16.29 -5.53 1.42
N VAL A 11 -16.05 -5.35 0.12
CA VAL A 11 -14.68 -5.27 -0.43
C VAL A 11 -13.94 -4.05 0.11
N HIS A 12 -14.59 -2.88 0.20
CA HIS A 12 -13.95 -1.68 0.75
C HIS A 12 -13.73 -1.76 2.26
N ALA A 13 -14.65 -2.37 3.01
CA ALA A 13 -14.46 -2.62 4.44
C ALA A 13 -13.27 -3.54 4.69
N LEU A 14 -13.13 -4.62 3.91
CA LEU A 14 -11.98 -5.53 3.99
C LEU A 14 -10.68 -4.80 3.61
N ALA A 15 -10.71 -3.98 2.56
CA ALA A 15 -9.55 -3.18 2.15
C ALA A 15 -9.09 -2.25 3.29
N ILE A 16 -10.02 -1.52 3.92
CA ILE A 16 -9.72 -0.63 5.06
C ILE A 16 -9.20 -1.43 6.26
N ALA A 17 -9.84 -2.56 6.58
CA ALA A 17 -9.42 -3.42 7.69
C ALA A 17 -8.01 -4.01 7.48
N SER A 18 -7.54 -4.12 6.24
CA SER A 18 -6.19 -4.60 5.93
C SER A 18 -5.08 -3.54 6.09
N LEU A 19 -5.43 -2.25 6.18
CA LEU A 19 -4.45 -1.16 6.26
C LEU A 19 -3.59 -1.23 7.53
N PRO A 20 -4.13 -1.48 8.73
CA PRO A 20 -3.30 -1.63 9.94
C PRO A 20 -2.31 -2.79 9.83
N LEU A 21 -2.74 -3.92 9.26
CA LEU A 21 -1.86 -5.07 9.04
C LEU A 21 -0.71 -4.73 8.08
N THR A 22 -1.04 -4.01 7.00
CA THR A 22 -0.06 -3.54 6.03
C THR A 22 0.93 -2.56 6.67
N PHE A 23 0.45 -1.66 7.54
CA PHE A 23 1.31 -0.74 8.29
C PHE A 23 2.26 -1.47 9.25
N VAL A 24 1.79 -2.49 9.97
CA VAL A 24 2.64 -3.31 10.84
C VAL A 24 3.72 -4.03 10.02
N GLY A 25 3.37 -4.56 8.85
CA GLY A 25 4.35 -5.15 7.92
C GLY A 25 5.39 -4.13 7.44
N ALA A 26 4.96 -2.92 7.10
CA ALA A 26 5.84 -1.81 6.72
C ALA A 26 6.74 -1.38 7.89
N LEU A 27 6.25 -1.36 9.13
CA LEU A 27 7.04 -1.07 10.32
C LEU A 27 8.11 -2.14 10.56
N ALA A 28 7.77 -3.42 10.38
CA ALA A 28 8.73 -4.52 10.48
C ALA A 28 9.82 -4.39 9.41
N LEU A 29 9.44 -4.06 8.17
CA LEU A 29 10.39 -3.76 7.10
C LEU A 29 11.29 -2.58 7.47
N ALA A 30 10.70 -1.51 8.02
CA ALA A 30 11.43 -0.31 8.34
C ALA A 30 12.53 -0.58 9.37
N ARG A 31 12.22 -1.38 10.39
CA ARG A 31 13.17 -1.85 11.42
C ARG A 31 14.24 -2.78 10.84
N GLN A 32 13.88 -3.67 9.92
CA GLN A 32 14.82 -4.60 9.30
C GLN A 32 15.86 -3.89 8.42
N LEU A 33 15.44 -2.83 7.71
CA LEU A 33 16.29 -2.03 6.84
C LEU A 33 16.90 -0.82 7.55
N ASP A 34 16.78 -0.74 8.88
CA ASP A 34 17.19 0.45 9.61
C ASP A 34 18.70 0.68 9.43
N SER A 35 19.04 1.94 9.17
CA SER A 35 20.40 2.38 8.85
C SER A 35 20.63 3.76 9.45
N SER A 36 21.90 4.16 9.59
CA SER A 36 22.28 5.45 10.19
C SER A 36 21.58 6.66 9.55
N ALA A 37 21.19 6.58 8.28
CA ALA A 37 20.55 7.66 7.53
C ALA A 37 19.03 7.81 7.78
N ARG A 38 18.40 6.94 8.58
CA ARG A 38 16.94 6.95 8.90
C ARG A 38 15.99 6.99 7.68
N LEU A 39 16.48 6.69 6.47
CA LEU A 39 15.69 6.65 5.24
C LEU A 39 14.54 5.65 5.33
N SER A 40 14.76 4.55 6.05
CA SER A 40 13.77 3.50 6.27
C SER A 40 12.58 4.00 7.09
N LEU A 41 12.84 4.83 8.11
CA LEU A 41 11.82 5.49 8.92
C LEU A 41 11.08 6.57 8.12
N LEU A 42 11.80 7.36 7.31
CA LEU A 42 11.19 8.34 6.42
C LEU A 42 10.19 7.67 5.46
N ALA A 43 10.59 6.55 4.85
CA ALA A 43 9.72 5.77 3.98
C ALA A 43 8.45 5.29 4.73
N LEU A 44 8.59 4.83 5.98
CA LEU A 44 7.45 4.43 6.81
C LEU A 44 6.48 5.59 7.08
N VAL A 45 7.00 6.78 7.41
CA VAL A 45 6.18 7.97 7.66
C VAL A 45 5.40 8.35 6.41
N ILE A 46 6.08 8.41 5.25
CA ILE A 46 5.44 8.70 3.95
C ILE A 46 4.37 7.65 3.64
N TYR A 47 4.67 6.38 3.86
CA TYR A 47 3.72 5.30 3.64
C TYR A 47 2.50 5.40 4.58
N GLY A 48 2.68 5.84 5.83
CA GLY A 48 1.57 6.12 6.75
C GLY A 48 0.60 7.16 6.19
N PHE A 49 1.10 8.27 5.63
CA PHE A 49 0.27 9.25 4.93
C PHE A 49 -0.44 8.66 3.71
N ALA A 50 0.24 7.79 2.96
CA ALA A 50 -0.38 7.06 1.85
C ALA A 50 -1.57 6.22 2.35
N LEU A 51 -1.39 5.45 3.43
CA LEU A 51 -2.44 4.61 4.02
C LEU A 51 -3.66 5.42 4.49
N ILE A 52 -3.43 6.61 5.06
CA ILE A 52 -4.52 7.52 5.43
C ILE A 52 -5.27 7.99 4.17
N ALA A 53 -4.54 8.39 3.13
CA ALA A 53 -5.16 8.84 1.88
C ALA A 53 -6.03 7.74 1.24
N ILE A 54 -5.53 6.51 1.14
CA ILE A 54 -6.32 5.41 0.58
C ILE A 54 -7.48 4.99 1.47
N MET A 55 -7.36 5.14 2.80
CA MET A 55 -8.50 4.92 3.71
C MET A 55 -9.64 5.90 3.40
N ILE A 56 -9.32 7.17 3.13
CA ILE A 56 -10.31 8.18 2.74
C ILE A 56 -10.89 7.84 1.37
N ALA A 57 -10.08 7.55 0.36
CA ALA A 57 -10.57 7.17 -0.96
C ALA A 57 -11.46 5.91 -0.92
N ALA A 58 -11.04 4.86 -0.22
CA ALA A 58 -11.85 3.66 -0.03
C ALA A 58 -13.17 3.97 0.70
N SER A 59 -13.17 4.92 1.62
CA SER A 59 -14.39 5.34 2.32
C SER A 59 -15.35 6.10 1.40
N MET A 60 -14.81 6.99 0.56
CA MET A 60 -15.57 7.77 -0.42
C MET A 60 -16.22 6.87 -1.47
N SER A 61 -15.46 5.94 -2.05
CA SER A 61 -15.94 5.02 -3.08
C SER A 61 -16.82 3.89 -2.51
N GLY A 62 -16.49 3.37 -1.33
CA GLY A 62 -17.18 2.21 -0.74
C GLY A 62 -18.46 2.54 0.03
N PHE A 63 -18.54 3.69 0.69
CA PHE A 63 -19.67 4.05 1.57
C PHE A 63 -20.38 5.32 1.13
N VAL A 64 -19.65 6.37 0.76
CA VAL A 64 -20.25 7.66 0.38
C VAL A 64 -20.93 7.55 -0.98
N ALA A 65 -20.21 7.10 -2.02
CA ALA A 65 -20.73 7.06 -3.39
C ALA A 65 -22.03 6.24 -3.53
N PRO A 66 -22.17 5.01 -2.96
CA PRO A 66 -23.43 4.27 -3.03
C PRO A 66 -24.60 5.01 -2.38
N SER A 67 -24.37 5.72 -1.27
CA SER A 67 -25.43 6.49 -0.59
C SER A 67 -25.87 7.70 -1.41
N VAL A 68 -24.92 8.41 -2.03
CA VAL A 68 -25.19 9.55 -2.92
C VAL A 68 -25.98 9.10 -4.15
N VAL A 69 -25.55 8.02 -4.80
CA VAL A 69 -26.24 7.47 -5.99
C VAL A 69 -27.67 7.05 -5.66
N ARG A 70 -27.91 6.42 -4.50
CA ARG A 70 -29.26 6.03 -4.07
C ARG A 70 -30.19 7.24 -3.92
N GLN A 71 -29.72 8.31 -3.29
CA GLN A 71 -30.51 9.54 -3.11
C GLN A 71 -30.84 10.21 -4.43
N LEU A 72 -29.90 10.14 -5.40
CA LEU A 72 -30.07 10.73 -6.72
C LEU A 72 -31.10 9.99 -7.58
N ILE A 73 -31.16 8.66 -7.48
CA ILE A 73 -32.13 7.83 -8.21
C ILE A 73 -33.53 7.94 -7.60
N ALA A 74 -33.65 8.22 -6.30
CA ALA A 74 -34.93 8.35 -5.60
C ALA A 74 -35.67 9.67 -5.86
N GLY A 75 -35.06 10.64 -6.57
CA GLY A 75 -35.66 11.94 -6.88
C GLY A 75 -36.00 12.15 -8.35
N ASP A 76 -36.51 13.34 -8.67
CA ASP A 76 -36.82 13.87 -10.03
C ASP A 76 -35.63 13.75 -11.04
N PRO A 77 -35.79 14.01 -12.36
CA PRO A 77 -34.72 13.90 -13.35
C PRO A 77 -33.40 14.55 -12.91
N LEU A 78 -32.26 13.94 -13.29
CA LEU A 78 -30.92 14.40 -12.91
C LEU A 78 -30.68 15.84 -13.39
N THR A 79 -30.84 16.80 -12.49
CA THR A 79 -30.50 18.21 -12.71
C THR A 79 -28.99 18.38 -12.90
N ASP A 80 -28.57 19.46 -13.55
CA ASP A 80 -27.14 19.77 -13.75
C ASP A 80 -26.37 19.87 -12.42
N SER A 81 -27.03 20.36 -11.37
CA SER A 81 -26.48 20.42 -10.00
C SER A 81 -26.14 19.05 -9.43
N ARG A 82 -26.95 18.03 -9.71
CA ARG A 82 -26.73 16.65 -9.26
C ARG A 82 -25.56 15.99 -9.98
N ARG A 83 -25.42 16.26 -11.29
CA ARG A 83 -24.26 15.79 -12.08
C ARG A 83 -22.97 16.40 -11.58
N LEU A 84 -22.96 17.72 -11.35
CA LEU A 84 -21.80 18.43 -10.81
C LEU A 84 -21.37 17.88 -9.44
N PHE A 85 -22.33 17.52 -8.57
CA PHE A 85 -22.03 16.93 -7.27
C PHE A 85 -21.40 15.54 -7.36
N LEU A 86 -21.88 14.69 -8.28
CA LEU A 86 -21.27 13.39 -8.56
C LEU A 86 -19.85 13.54 -9.08
N ASP A 87 -19.64 14.42 -10.06
CA ASP A 87 -18.33 14.69 -10.64
C ASP A 87 -17.35 15.23 -9.60
N TYR A 88 -17.80 16.14 -8.73
CA TYR A 88 -17.00 16.65 -7.62
C TYR A 88 -16.60 15.52 -6.66
N THR A 89 -17.56 14.69 -6.24
CA THR A 89 -17.32 13.55 -5.35
C THR A 89 -16.33 12.56 -5.95
N PHE A 90 -16.47 12.27 -7.24
CA PHE A 90 -15.57 11.39 -7.98
C PHE A 90 -14.15 11.95 -8.07
N ARG A 91 -14.01 13.24 -8.42
CA ARG A 91 -12.71 13.92 -8.50
C ARG A 91 -12.04 14.02 -7.13
N LEU A 92 -12.81 14.25 -6.07
CA LEU A 92 -12.29 14.26 -4.70
C LEU A 92 -11.73 12.88 -4.30
N ASN A 93 -12.44 11.81 -4.64
CA ASN A 93 -11.95 10.44 -4.44
C ASN A 93 -10.65 10.18 -5.21
N GLN A 94 -10.59 10.60 -6.49
CA GLN A 94 -9.37 10.46 -7.30
C GLN A 94 -8.18 11.24 -6.73
N ALA A 95 -8.40 12.43 -6.17
CA ALA A 95 -7.33 13.20 -5.53
C ALA A 95 -6.69 12.44 -4.36
N PHE A 96 -7.49 11.75 -3.54
CA PHE A 96 -6.95 10.90 -2.47
C PHE A 96 -6.24 9.65 -3.01
N ALA A 97 -6.77 9.04 -4.07
CA ALA A 97 -6.10 7.93 -4.75
C ALA A 97 -4.75 8.35 -5.36
N ASP A 98 -4.65 9.57 -5.87
CA ASP A 98 -3.40 10.17 -6.33
C ASP A 98 -2.40 10.32 -5.20
N VAL A 99 -2.80 10.94 -4.08
CA VAL A 99 -1.93 11.10 -2.92
C VAL A 99 -1.40 9.75 -2.43
N PHE A 100 -2.26 8.74 -2.34
CA PHE A 100 -1.83 7.37 -2.03
C PHE A 100 -0.81 6.85 -3.04
N THR A 101 -1.11 6.96 -4.34
CA THR A 101 -0.27 6.42 -5.42
C THR A 101 1.13 7.04 -5.40
N PHE A 102 1.21 8.37 -5.30
CA PHE A 102 2.48 9.08 -5.24
C PHE A 102 3.26 8.75 -3.96
N ALA A 103 2.63 8.87 -2.80
CA ALA A 103 3.30 8.66 -1.51
C ALA A 103 3.76 7.19 -1.35
N SER A 104 2.92 6.22 -1.71
CA SER A 104 3.30 4.80 -1.68
C SER A 104 4.45 4.48 -2.63
N CYS A 105 4.47 5.04 -3.85
CA CYS A 105 5.59 4.86 -4.77
C CYS A 105 6.88 5.44 -4.23
N VAL A 106 6.84 6.63 -3.62
CA VAL A 106 8.03 7.24 -3.00
C VAL A 106 8.54 6.38 -1.83
N ALA A 107 7.65 5.91 -0.95
CA ALA A 107 8.04 5.03 0.14
C ALA A 107 8.68 3.71 -0.36
N ILE A 108 8.07 3.08 -1.38
CA ILE A 108 8.60 1.85 -1.99
C ILE A 108 9.95 2.11 -2.67
N LEU A 109 10.16 3.27 -3.32
CA LEU A 109 11.46 3.63 -3.90
C LEU A 109 12.55 3.74 -2.82
N LEU A 110 12.25 4.38 -1.70
CA LEU A 110 13.19 4.51 -0.58
C LEU A 110 13.56 3.15 0.01
N TRP A 111 12.58 2.29 0.29
CA TRP A 111 12.87 0.92 0.76
C TRP A 111 13.60 0.09 -0.30
N SER A 112 13.21 0.20 -1.56
CA SER A 112 13.85 -0.51 -2.67
C SER A 112 15.31 -0.11 -2.83
N PHE A 113 15.62 1.18 -2.73
CA PHE A 113 16.98 1.69 -2.71
C PHE A 113 17.79 1.08 -1.56
N LEU A 114 17.22 1.04 -0.35
CA LEU A 114 17.86 0.40 0.81
C LEU A 114 18.03 -1.12 0.61
N MET A 115 17.05 -1.82 0.03
CA MET A 115 17.14 -3.25 -0.24
C MET A 115 18.26 -3.60 -1.24
N VAL A 116 18.51 -2.74 -2.22
CA VAL A 116 19.62 -2.92 -3.19
C VAL A 116 20.98 -2.64 -2.53
N ARG A 117 21.03 -1.66 -1.61
CA ARG A 117 22.25 -1.30 -0.87
C ARG A 117 22.60 -2.31 0.23
N THR A 118 21.59 -2.95 0.81
CA THR A 118 21.73 -3.98 1.86
C THR A 118 21.79 -5.39 1.26
N ARG A 119 22.13 -6.40 2.07
CA ARG A 119 22.06 -7.83 1.66
C ARG A 119 20.64 -8.42 1.76
N PHE A 120 19.59 -7.59 1.84
CA PHE A 120 18.22 -8.09 2.02
C PHE A 120 17.70 -8.80 0.75
N SER A 121 17.54 -8.07 -0.36
CA SER A 121 17.13 -8.65 -1.65
C SER A 121 17.27 -7.65 -2.80
N LYS A 122 18.30 -7.83 -3.64
CA LYS A 122 18.53 -6.96 -4.80
C LYS A 122 17.41 -7.08 -5.84
N ALA A 123 16.91 -8.30 -6.07
CA ALA A 123 15.84 -8.54 -7.06
C ALA A 123 14.54 -7.83 -6.67
N LEU A 124 14.15 -7.92 -5.40
CA LEU A 124 12.95 -7.27 -4.89
C LEU A 124 13.07 -5.74 -4.87
N GLY A 125 14.25 -5.22 -4.53
CA GLY A 125 14.55 -3.80 -4.62
C GLY A 125 14.52 -3.29 -6.07
N LEU A 126 15.05 -4.05 -7.03
CA LEU A 126 14.97 -3.65 -8.45
C LEU A 126 13.52 -3.67 -8.96
N TYR A 127 12.75 -4.71 -8.63
CA TYR A 127 11.33 -4.79 -8.97
C TYR A 127 10.54 -3.61 -8.42
N GLY A 128 10.71 -3.29 -7.13
CA GLY A 128 10.04 -2.14 -6.52
C GLY A 128 10.45 -0.81 -7.15
N THR A 129 11.73 -0.64 -7.50
CA THR A 129 12.22 0.56 -8.18
C THR A 129 11.57 0.74 -9.56
N VAL A 130 11.62 -0.30 -10.41
CA VAL A 130 11.05 -0.26 -11.76
C VAL A 130 9.54 -0.03 -11.71
N MET A 131 8.84 -0.78 -10.84
CA MET A 131 7.40 -0.64 -10.64
C MET A 131 7.02 0.79 -10.26
N SER A 132 7.64 1.34 -9.21
CA SER A 132 7.29 2.68 -8.73
C SER A 132 7.60 3.77 -9.74
N LEU A 133 8.75 3.69 -10.44
CA LEU A 133 9.06 4.63 -11.51
C LEU A 133 8.08 4.53 -12.68
N ALA A 134 7.68 3.32 -13.06
CA ALA A 134 6.68 3.11 -14.12
C ALA A 134 5.32 3.69 -13.75
N ILE A 135 4.84 3.46 -12.52
CA ILE A 135 3.56 4.02 -12.04
C ILE A 135 3.62 5.55 -12.01
N LEU A 136 4.68 6.13 -11.44
CA LEU A 136 4.85 7.59 -11.39
C LEU A 136 4.91 8.21 -12.79
N SER A 137 5.69 7.61 -13.70
CA SER A 137 5.85 8.12 -15.07
C SER A 137 4.54 8.03 -15.86
N THR A 138 3.84 6.90 -15.78
CA THR A 138 2.54 6.73 -16.46
C THR A 138 1.47 7.65 -15.88
N ARG A 139 1.50 7.92 -14.56
CA ARG A 139 0.57 8.88 -13.95
C ARG A 139 0.88 10.32 -14.36
N LEU A 140 2.13 10.75 -14.34
CA LEU A 140 2.54 12.11 -14.70
C LEU A 140 2.33 12.45 -16.19
N THR A 141 2.43 11.45 -17.07
CA THR A 141 2.16 11.60 -18.51
C THR A 141 0.67 11.53 -18.86
N GLY A 142 -0.20 11.26 -17.89
CA GLY A 142 -1.64 11.11 -18.12
C GLY A 142 -2.04 9.78 -18.78
N LEU A 143 -1.10 8.85 -19.00
CA LEU A 143 -1.40 7.52 -19.54
C LEU A 143 -2.17 6.66 -18.53
N LEU A 144 -1.91 6.85 -17.23
CA LEU A 144 -2.61 6.15 -16.16
C LEU A 144 -3.72 7.03 -15.59
N HIS A 145 -4.96 6.60 -15.82
CA HIS A 145 -6.14 7.15 -15.16
C HIS A 145 -6.43 6.30 -13.92
N LEU A 146 -6.59 6.94 -12.75
CA LEU A 146 -6.98 6.23 -11.51
C LEU A 146 -8.50 6.01 -11.48
N ASP A 147 -9.00 5.40 -12.55
CA ASP A 147 -10.30 4.73 -12.53
C ASP A 147 -10.18 3.35 -11.86
N ALA A 148 -11.27 2.58 -11.84
CA ALA A 148 -11.29 1.27 -11.20
C ALA A 148 -10.20 0.31 -11.73
N HIS A 149 -9.89 0.38 -13.03
CA HIS A 149 -8.92 -0.51 -13.66
C HIS A 149 -7.49 -0.03 -13.40
N GLY A 150 -7.20 1.24 -13.66
CA GLY A 150 -5.87 1.79 -13.46
C GLY A 150 -5.45 1.75 -11.98
N PHE A 151 -6.38 2.07 -11.07
CA PHE A 151 -6.13 1.93 -9.64
C PHE A 151 -5.93 0.45 -9.25
N GLY A 152 -6.73 -0.46 -9.81
CA GLY A 152 -6.57 -1.90 -9.59
C GLY A 152 -5.19 -2.43 -9.98
N ILE A 153 -4.63 -1.97 -11.10
CA ILE A 153 -3.26 -2.32 -11.55
C ILE A 153 -2.21 -1.83 -10.54
N VAL A 154 -2.33 -0.59 -10.07
CA VAL A 154 -1.44 -0.01 -9.05
C VAL A 154 -1.47 -0.85 -7.78
N THR A 155 -2.66 -1.09 -7.24
CA THR A 155 -2.84 -1.87 -6.01
C THR A 155 -2.30 -3.27 -6.17
N PHE A 156 -2.65 -3.98 -7.25
CA PHE A 156 -2.22 -5.36 -7.48
C PHE A 156 -0.69 -5.49 -7.54
N THR A 157 -0.03 -4.59 -8.27
CA THR A 157 1.42 -4.64 -8.44
C THR A 157 2.13 -4.31 -7.12
N GLN A 158 1.64 -3.30 -6.38
CA GLN A 158 2.18 -2.98 -5.05
C GLN A 158 1.92 -4.12 -4.03
N SER A 159 0.77 -4.79 -4.10
CA SER A 159 0.46 -5.94 -3.25
C SER A 159 1.42 -7.11 -3.49
N ILE A 160 1.79 -7.40 -4.74
CA ILE A 160 2.81 -8.42 -5.05
C ILE A 160 4.12 -8.07 -4.34
N TRP A 161 4.57 -6.82 -4.46
CA TRP A 161 5.79 -6.35 -3.81
C TRP A 161 5.72 -6.51 -2.28
N LEU A 162 4.61 -6.09 -1.66
CA LEU A 162 4.41 -6.17 -0.20
C LEU A 162 4.34 -7.62 0.29
N ILE A 163 3.63 -8.51 -0.42
CA ILE A 163 3.50 -9.92 -0.06
C ILE A 163 4.86 -10.60 -0.11
N ILE A 164 5.63 -10.43 -1.19
CA ILE A 164 6.97 -11.01 -1.31
C ILE A 164 7.87 -10.47 -0.19
N THR A 165 7.81 -9.17 0.09
CA THR A 165 8.57 -8.54 1.19
C THR A 165 8.23 -9.19 2.54
N GLY A 166 6.95 -9.35 2.85
CA GLY A 166 6.49 -10.01 4.07
C GLY A 166 6.96 -11.47 4.18
N LEU A 167 6.91 -12.23 3.08
CA LEU A 167 7.44 -13.60 3.04
C LEU A 167 8.95 -13.64 3.29
N MET A 168 9.71 -12.68 2.76
CA MET A 168 11.15 -12.59 3.02
C MET A 168 11.45 -12.25 4.47
N LEU A 169 10.72 -11.30 5.09
CA LEU A 169 10.88 -10.97 6.51
C LEU A 169 10.66 -12.18 7.41
N ARG A 170 9.64 -13.00 7.15
CA ARG A 170 9.40 -14.25 7.89
C ARG A 170 10.58 -15.22 7.82
N ARG A 171 11.24 -15.31 6.65
CA ARG A 171 12.41 -16.17 6.46
C ARG A 171 13.64 -15.64 7.21
N VAL A 172 13.82 -14.33 7.30
CA VAL A 172 14.91 -13.73 8.10
C VAL A 172 14.69 -14.05 9.57
N ALA A 173 13.50 -13.76 10.11
CA ALA A 173 13.18 -14.01 11.51
C ALA A 173 13.35 -15.50 11.90
N GLY A 174 12.90 -16.43 11.06
CA GLY A 174 13.07 -17.86 11.33
C GLY A 174 14.54 -18.33 11.42
N ARG A 175 15.44 -17.73 10.63
CA ARG A 175 16.88 -18.04 10.70
C ARG A 175 17.51 -17.52 11.98
N GLU A 176 17.12 -16.33 12.43
CA GLU A 176 17.62 -15.75 13.68
C GLU A 176 17.20 -16.58 14.89
N THR A 177 15.94 -17.04 14.92
CA THR A 177 15.44 -17.92 15.98
C THR A 177 16.19 -19.26 16.02
N TRP A 178 16.41 -19.91 14.87
CA TRP A 178 17.13 -21.18 14.81
C TRP A 178 18.60 -21.05 15.26
N ALA A 179 19.30 -20.02 14.78
CA ALA A 179 20.68 -19.77 15.19
C ALA A 179 20.81 -19.47 16.70
N GLY A 180 19.79 -18.83 17.29
CA GLY A 180 19.70 -18.63 18.74
C GLY A 180 19.55 -19.96 19.49
N MET A 181 18.70 -20.87 19.02
CA MET A 181 18.51 -22.18 19.62
C MET A 181 19.78 -23.04 19.56
N GLU A 182 20.48 -23.04 18.42
CA GLU A 182 21.74 -23.79 18.26
C GLU A 182 22.80 -23.34 19.28
N LYS A 183 22.96 -22.02 19.47
CA LYS A 183 23.85 -21.47 20.51
C LYS A 183 23.46 -21.84 21.95
N THR A 184 22.16 -22.03 22.22
CA THR A 184 21.71 -22.47 23.56
C THR A 184 21.86 -23.97 23.78
N LEU A 185 21.83 -24.77 22.71
CA LEU A 185 21.95 -26.23 22.77
C LEU A 185 23.40 -26.71 22.74
N ASP A 186 24.32 -25.92 22.18
CA ASP A 186 25.77 -26.15 22.24
C ASP A 186 26.51 -24.99 22.93
N PRO A 187 26.46 -24.89 24.27
CA PRO A 187 27.23 -23.90 25.01
C PRO A 187 28.74 -24.19 25.05
N GLY A 188 29.21 -25.33 24.49
CA GLY A 188 30.55 -25.87 24.70
C GLY A 188 31.64 -25.32 23.78
N THR A 189 31.29 -24.58 22.73
CA THR A 189 32.26 -24.12 21.71
C THR A 189 32.78 -22.69 21.91
N SER A 190 32.32 -21.94 22.92
CA SER A 190 32.74 -20.55 23.18
C SER A 190 33.74 -20.36 24.34
N ALA A 191 34.28 -21.44 24.92
CA ALA A 191 35.21 -21.36 26.06
C ALA A 191 36.69 -21.71 25.72
N GLY A 192 37.05 -21.76 24.43
CA GLY A 192 38.40 -22.14 24.00
C GLY A 192 38.96 -21.25 22.88
N ALA A 193 39.30 -20.00 23.20
CA ALA A 193 40.31 -19.20 22.50
C ALA A 193 40.77 -18.06 23.40
#